data_AF-A0A2H1V4H9-F1
#
_entry.id   AF-A0A2H1V4H9-F1
#
_cell.length_a   1.000
_cell.length_b   1.000
_cell.length_c   1.000
_cell.angle_alpha   90.00
_cell.angle_beta   90.00
_cell.angle_gamma   90.00
#
_symmetry.space_group_name_H-M   'P 1'
#
loop_
_entity.id
_entity.type
_entity.pdbx_description
1 polymer ?
#
loop_
_entity_poly.entity_id
_entity_poly.type
_entity_poly.pdbx_seq_one_letter_code
_entity_poly.pdbx_strand_id
1 'polypeptide(L)'
;MLSDKPHPMFRPVSVSSVRIINIRVPDVIQYGTKDSITLDCDFITNNVTGLVVKWFYMDKTTPVYQWIPPQKPQALGILRNKVDLSYKVSHNPYTQHRALHITSPVPELTGNYTCVVSTFLAEDEKTRPMTIFVPETKFDMIQDRLDDKYLNIICSVEGVYPKPELVILAGNRPLNAKSSIKVIEGRYTALTSSVVRIDALPPTVEILCDMQVPLANYYSRKRDIFYRDPPLSSTEIPNLKQVAPDSGHHLASTSALIIASLVINLLRLQAT
;
A
#
# COMPACT_ATOMS: atom_id res chain seq x y z
N MET A 1 -5.10 -40.63 72.88
CA MET A 1 -4.45 -39.35 72.55
C MET A 1 -3.49 -39.60 71.39
N LEU A 2 -3.94 -39.42 70.16
CA LEU A 2 -3.09 -39.42 68.97
C LEU A 2 -3.22 -38.03 68.37
N SER A 3 -2.16 -37.22 68.47
CA SER A 3 -2.11 -35.88 67.88
C SER A 3 -1.70 -36.00 66.43
N ASP A 4 -2.62 -35.72 65.51
CA ASP A 4 -2.31 -35.51 64.09
C ASP A 4 -1.58 -34.17 63.93
N LYS A 5 -0.35 -34.23 63.42
CA LYS A 5 0.40 -33.04 62.97
C LYS A 5 -0.04 -32.68 61.55
N PRO A 6 -0.34 -31.40 61.26
CA PRO A 6 -0.67 -31.00 59.90
C PRO A 6 0.57 -31.06 58.99
N HIS A 7 0.41 -31.71 57.84
CA HIS A 7 1.34 -31.72 56.72
C HIS A 7 1.55 -30.30 56.17
N PRO A 8 2.77 -29.91 55.76
CA PRO A 8 2.99 -28.61 55.14
C PRO A 8 2.29 -28.55 53.79
N MET A 9 1.32 -27.64 53.68
CA MET A 9 0.76 -27.19 52.42
C MET A 9 1.90 -26.65 51.55
N PHE A 10 2.26 -27.39 50.50
CA PHE A 10 3.06 -26.86 49.41
C PHE A 10 2.29 -25.70 48.79
N ARG A 11 2.70 -24.46 49.11
CA ARG A 11 2.29 -23.30 48.33
C ARG A 11 2.86 -23.47 46.93
N PRO A 12 2.04 -23.42 45.86
CA PRO A 12 2.59 -23.36 44.52
C PRO A 12 3.47 -22.12 44.45
N VAL A 13 4.76 -22.33 44.14
CA VAL A 13 5.69 -21.25 43.79
C VAL A 13 5.03 -20.49 42.65
N SER A 14 4.74 -19.21 42.86
CA SER A 14 4.28 -18.33 41.78
C SER A 14 5.35 -18.35 40.70
N VAL A 15 5.06 -18.99 39.57
CA VAL A 15 5.92 -18.96 38.39
C VAL A 15 6.14 -17.48 38.08
N SER A 16 7.38 -17.02 38.21
CA SER A 16 7.78 -15.67 37.86
C SER A 16 7.62 -15.54 36.35
N SER A 17 6.44 -15.10 35.92
CA SER A 17 6.05 -15.13 34.53
C SER A 17 6.28 -13.77 33.91
N VAL A 18 7.29 -13.70 33.05
CA VAL A 18 7.29 -12.69 32.00
C VAL A 18 6.06 -12.91 31.12
N ARG A 19 5.37 -11.83 30.75
CA ARG A 19 4.14 -11.92 29.95
C ARG A 19 4.03 -10.76 28.99
N ILE A 20 3.86 -11.06 27.71
CA ILE A 20 3.56 -10.09 26.66
C ILE A 20 2.08 -9.71 26.75
N ILE A 21 1.83 -8.47 27.16
CA ILE A 21 0.49 -7.87 27.21
C ILE A 21 -0.03 -7.68 25.78
N ASN A 22 0.75 -6.98 24.96
CA ASN A 22 0.35 -6.62 23.61
C ASN A 22 1.54 -6.61 22.65
N ILE A 23 1.26 -6.96 21.40
CA ILE A 23 2.18 -6.82 20.28
C ILE A 23 1.53 -5.90 19.27
N ARG A 24 2.14 -4.74 19.02
CA ARG A 24 1.66 -3.70 18.11
C ARG A 24 2.53 -3.69 16.87
N VAL A 25 1.99 -4.21 15.77
CA VAL A 25 2.62 -4.22 14.46
C VAL A 25 1.60 -3.62 13.48
N PRO A 26 1.98 -2.68 12.60
CA PRO A 26 1.05 -2.19 11.59
C PRO A 26 0.64 -3.31 10.64
N ASP A 27 -0.66 -3.57 10.49
CA ASP A 27 -1.13 -4.68 9.68
C ASP A 27 -0.82 -4.46 8.18
N VAL A 28 -1.11 -3.27 7.66
CA VAL A 28 -0.90 -2.89 6.25
C VAL A 28 -0.31 -1.49 6.13
N ILE A 29 0.69 -1.33 5.26
CA ILE A 29 1.36 -0.07 4.96
C ILE A 29 1.50 0.06 3.44
N GLN A 30 1.16 1.22 2.87
CA GLN A 30 1.49 1.52 1.49
C GLN A 30 2.95 1.99 1.40
N TYR A 31 3.73 1.38 0.51
CA TYR A 31 5.11 1.76 0.28
C TYR A 31 5.25 3.23 -0.11
N GLY A 32 6.24 3.91 0.47
CA GLY A 32 6.51 5.33 0.23
C GLY A 32 5.62 6.31 1.02
N THR A 33 4.69 5.84 1.84
CA THR A 33 3.79 6.74 2.63
C THR A 33 4.29 7.05 4.03
N LYS A 34 5.26 6.29 4.55
CA LYS A 34 5.85 6.47 5.87
C LYS A 34 7.36 6.33 5.81
N ASP A 35 8.07 7.27 6.43
CA ASP A 35 9.54 7.23 6.54
C ASP A 35 10.02 6.24 7.60
N SER A 36 9.16 5.90 8.58
CA SER A 36 9.47 4.94 9.63
C SER A 36 8.22 4.24 10.16
N ILE A 37 8.42 3.09 10.78
CA ILE A 37 7.39 2.31 11.47
C ILE A 37 7.92 1.74 12.77
N THR A 38 7.03 1.55 13.75
CA THR A 38 7.38 0.97 15.05
C THR A 38 6.63 -0.33 15.27
N LEU A 39 7.36 -1.40 15.61
CA LEU A 39 6.81 -2.67 16.07
C LEU A 39 7.10 -2.80 17.56
N ASP A 40 6.09 -2.73 18.41
CA ASP A 40 6.24 -2.68 19.86
C ASP A 40 5.76 -3.98 20.52
N CYS A 41 6.56 -4.49 21.46
CA CYS A 41 6.29 -5.69 22.22
C CYS A 41 6.16 -5.31 23.70
N ASP A 42 4.93 -5.03 24.10
CA ASP A 42 4.61 -4.59 25.45
C ASP A 42 4.51 -5.80 26.37
N PHE A 43 5.43 -5.92 27.31
CA PHE A 43 5.46 -6.99 28.29
C PHE A 43 5.55 -6.45 29.71
N ILE A 44 5.13 -7.28 30.66
CA ILE A 44 5.35 -7.10 32.09
C ILE A 44 6.18 -8.25 32.63
N THR A 45 7.01 -7.97 33.63
CA THR A 45 7.74 -8.99 34.38
C THR A 45 8.02 -8.48 35.79
N ASN A 46 8.03 -9.39 36.76
CA ASN A 46 8.51 -9.14 38.12
C ASN A 46 9.97 -9.56 38.33
N ASN A 47 10.59 -10.22 37.34
CA ASN A 47 11.99 -10.63 37.36
C ASN A 47 12.69 -10.18 36.08
N VAL A 48 13.73 -9.36 36.24
CA VAL A 48 14.55 -8.82 35.14
C VAL A 48 15.87 -9.58 34.96
N THR A 49 16.12 -10.58 35.79
CA THR A 49 17.34 -11.38 35.76
C THR A 49 17.36 -12.24 34.49
N GLY A 50 18.38 -12.04 33.67
CA GLY A 50 18.49 -12.70 32.38
C GLY A 50 17.47 -12.22 31.35
N LEU A 51 16.93 -11.00 31.51
CA LEU A 51 15.97 -10.44 30.57
C LEU A 51 16.58 -10.27 29.18
N VAL A 52 15.94 -10.87 28.19
CA VAL A 52 16.29 -10.75 26.77
C VAL A 52 15.01 -10.53 25.97
N VAL A 53 15.02 -9.54 25.08
CA VAL A 53 13.97 -9.34 24.08
C VAL A 53 14.53 -9.67 22.70
N LYS A 54 13.89 -10.57 21.97
CA LYS A 54 14.25 -10.92 20.59
C LYS A 54 13.07 -10.66 19.68
N TRP A 55 13.36 -10.20 18.48
CA TRP A 55 12.42 -10.25 17.38
C TRP A 55 12.92 -11.20 16.31
N PHE A 56 11.99 -11.99 15.79
CA PHE A 56 12.20 -12.93 14.71
C PHE A 56 11.35 -12.54 13.52
N TYR A 57 11.86 -12.86 12.34
CA TYR A 57 11.18 -12.65 11.07
C TYR A 57 10.86 -14.02 10.45
N MET A 58 9.66 -14.17 9.90
CA MET A 58 9.20 -15.36 9.18
C MET A 58 9.30 -16.67 9.99
N ASP A 59 10.24 -17.54 9.66
CA ASP A 59 10.36 -18.92 10.17
C ASP A 59 10.98 -19.03 11.57
N LYS A 60 11.33 -17.88 12.17
CA LYS A 60 11.99 -17.79 13.48
C LYS A 60 13.33 -18.53 13.60
N THR A 61 14.01 -18.81 12.49
CA THR A 61 15.31 -19.52 12.53
C THR A 61 16.40 -18.69 13.20
N THR A 62 16.45 -17.38 12.91
CA THR A 62 17.43 -16.45 13.49
C THR A 62 16.75 -15.15 13.93
N PRO A 63 17.19 -14.55 15.06
CA PRO A 63 16.66 -13.25 15.47
C PRO A 63 17.13 -12.19 14.49
N VAL A 64 16.23 -11.27 14.15
CA VAL A 64 16.52 -10.05 13.37
C VAL A 64 16.76 -8.83 14.26
N TYR A 65 16.51 -8.98 15.56
CA TYR A 65 16.85 -8.01 16.58
C TYR A 65 16.98 -8.70 17.93
N GLN A 66 17.92 -8.21 18.75
CA GLN A 66 18.11 -8.67 20.12
C GLN A 66 18.45 -7.50 21.04
N TRP A 67 17.86 -7.49 22.22
CA TRP A 67 18.17 -6.55 23.28
C TRP A 67 18.34 -7.26 24.63
N ILE A 68 19.44 -6.94 25.31
CA ILE A 68 19.77 -7.43 26.65
C ILE A 68 20.07 -6.20 27.52
N PRO A 69 19.17 -5.78 28.43
CA PRO A 69 19.43 -4.63 29.30
C PRO A 69 20.67 -4.85 30.18
N PRO A 70 21.44 -3.80 30.50
CA PRO A 70 21.28 -2.39 30.09
C PRO A 70 21.98 -2.05 28.77
N GLN A 71 22.44 -3.05 28.00
CA GLN A 71 23.18 -2.82 26.77
C GLN A 71 22.29 -2.21 25.69
N LYS A 72 22.92 -1.59 24.68
CA LYS A 72 22.21 -1.16 23.47
C LYS A 72 21.70 -2.39 22.70
N PRO A 73 20.54 -2.27 22.03
CA PRO A 73 20.06 -3.34 21.17
C PRO A 73 20.97 -3.56 19.96
N GLN A 74 20.80 -4.71 19.32
CA GLN A 74 21.51 -5.11 18.10
C GLN A 74 20.49 -5.51 17.03
N ALA A 75 20.65 -5.00 15.82
CA ALA A 75 19.89 -5.43 14.65
C ALA A 75 20.69 -6.44 13.80
N LEU A 76 19.99 -7.44 13.29
CA LEU A 76 20.56 -8.62 12.62
C LEU A 76 19.74 -8.95 11.36
N GLY A 77 20.28 -9.81 10.50
CA GLY A 77 19.57 -10.32 9.33
C GLY A 77 19.00 -9.20 8.44
N ILE A 78 17.73 -9.34 8.05
CA ILE A 78 17.03 -8.39 7.16
C ILE A 78 16.87 -6.98 7.73
N LEU A 79 16.96 -6.84 9.06
CA LEU A 79 16.83 -5.55 9.77
C LEU A 79 18.18 -4.87 10.03
N ARG A 80 19.30 -5.50 9.65
CA ARG A 80 20.62 -4.90 9.79
C ARG A 80 20.67 -3.55 9.07
N ASN A 81 21.09 -2.51 9.80
CA ASN A 81 21.14 -1.12 9.32
C ASN A 81 19.79 -0.50 8.91
N LYS A 82 18.66 -1.13 9.26
CA LYS A 82 17.31 -0.61 8.99
C LYS A 82 16.55 -0.21 10.25
N VAL A 83 17.19 -0.27 11.41
CA VAL A 83 16.57 -0.01 12.72
C VAL A 83 17.32 1.11 13.43
N ASP A 84 16.59 2.08 13.94
CA ASP A 84 17.13 3.05 14.90
C ASP A 84 17.34 2.38 16.26
N LEU A 85 18.57 1.98 16.53
CA LEU A 85 18.98 1.35 17.79
C LEU A 85 19.01 2.32 18.98
N SER A 86 18.80 3.63 18.75
CA SER A 86 18.71 4.65 19.79
C SER A 86 17.28 4.91 20.25
N TYR A 87 16.27 4.47 19.48
CA TYR A 87 14.86 4.67 19.79
C TYR A 87 14.47 4.06 21.14
N LYS A 88 13.78 4.84 21.97
CA LYS A 88 13.27 4.43 23.27
C LYS A 88 11.75 4.60 23.33
N VAL A 89 11.03 3.51 23.54
CA VAL A 89 9.57 3.53 23.67
C VAL A 89 9.11 3.88 25.09
N SER A 90 10.00 3.76 26.08
CA SER A 90 9.71 4.07 27.47
C SER A 90 10.94 4.63 28.19
N HIS A 91 10.71 5.25 29.35
CA HIS A 91 11.77 5.71 30.25
C HIS A 91 12.28 4.60 31.20
N ASN A 92 11.60 3.44 31.25
CA ASN A 92 11.98 2.35 32.14
C ASN A 92 13.19 1.60 31.55
N PRO A 93 14.29 1.45 32.31
CA PRO A 93 15.53 0.86 31.79
C PRO A 93 15.39 -0.58 31.29
N TYR A 94 14.38 -1.32 31.76
CA TYR A 94 14.09 -2.72 31.41
C TYR A 94 13.04 -2.87 30.31
N THR A 95 12.41 -1.78 29.85
CA THR A 95 11.44 -1.84 28.74
C THR A 95 11.70 -0.83 27.61
N GLN A 96 12.69 0.07 27.76
CA GLN A 96 12.96 1.17 26.82
C GLN A 96 13.21 0.73 25.37
N HIS A 97 13.90 -0.40 25.12
CA HIS A 97 14.24 -0.88 23.77
C HIS A 97 13.50 -2.16 23.37
N ARG A 98 12.29 -2.38 23.90
CA ARG A 98 11.46 -3.55 23.51
C ARG A 98 10.83 -3.45 22.11
N ALA A 99 10.83 -2.25 21.54
CA ALA A 99 10.24 -1.95 20.25
C ALA A 99 11.32 -1.83 19.14
N LEU A 100 10.99 -2.30 17.95
CA LEU A 100 11.75 -2.04 16.72
C LEU A 100 11.29 -0.72 16.13
N HIS A 101 12.20 0.22 15.89
CA HIS A 101 11.91 1.39 15.08
C HIS A 101 12.60 1.26 13.72
N ILE A 102 11.87 0.78 12.73
CA ILE A 102 12.38 0.51 11.39
C ILE A 102 12.35 1.81 10.59
N THR A 103 13.51 2.24 10.10
CA THR A 103 13.68 3.38 9.21
C THR A 103 13.57 2.91 7.76
N SER A 104 12.84 3.66 6.93
CA SER A 104 12.64 3.39 5.51
C SER A 104 12.04 1.99 5.25
N PRO A 105 10.75 1.77 5.59
CA PRO A 105 10.08 0.50 5.37
C PRO A 105 10.00 0.16 3.87
N VAL A 106 10.46 -1.03 3.50
CA VAL A 106 10.48 -1.53 2.11
C VAL A 106 9.64 -2.81 1.97
N PRO A 107 9.11 -3.13 0.76
CA PRO A 107 8.20 -4.26 0.56
C PRO A 107 8.76 -5.61 1.02
N GLU A 108 10.08 -5.82 0.94
CA GLU A 108 10.77 -7.04 1.38
C GLU A 108 10.67 -7.29 2.89
N LEU A 109 10.24 -6.30 3.67
CA LEU A 109 9.95 -6.43 5.10
C LEU A 109 8.54 -6.97 5.37
N THR A 110 7.74 -7.29 4.33
CA THR A 110 6.45 -7.96 4.46
C THR A 110 6.63 -9.36 5.02
N GLY A 111 5.99 -9.67 6.16
CA GLY A 111 6.08 -11.00 6.75
C GLY A 111 5.55 -11.07 8.18
N ASN A 112 5.74 -12.23 8.79
CA ASN A 112 5.39 -12.45 10.19
C ASN A 112 6.53 -11.99 11.10
N TYR A 113 6.19 -11.20 12.12
CA TYR A 113 7.10 -10.74 13.15
C TYR A 113 6.73 -11.35 14.48
N THR A 114 7.69 -12.03 15.11
CA THR A 114 7.51 -12.66 16.41
C THR A 114 8.39 -11.97 17.44
N CYS A 115 7.78 -11.44 18.49
CA CYS A 115 8.50 -11.02 19.67
C CYS A 115 8.60 -12.19 20.65
N VAL A 116 9.79 -12.44 21.16
CA VAL A 116 10.08 -13.40 22.23
C VAL A 116 10.72 -12.62 23.38
N VAL A 117 10.14 -12.71 24.57
CA VAL A 117 10.68 -12.09 25.79
C VAL A 117 11.02 -13.19 26.77
N SER A 118 12.30 -13.30 27.11
CA SER A 118 12.84 -14.35 27.97
C SER A 118 13.44 -13.75 29.24
N THR A 119 13.38 -14.50 30.33
CA THR A 119 14.12 -14.32 31.57
C THR A 119 14.81 -15.65 31.90
N PHE A 120 15.60 -15.74 32.96
CA PHE A 120 16.15 -17.05 33.37
C PHE A 120 15.10 -18.07 33.82
N LEU A 121 13.88 -17.64 34.15
CA LEU A 121 12.84 -18.52 34.72
C LEU A 121 11.67 -18.78 33.78
N ALA A 122 11.43 -17.91 32.80
CA ALA A 122 10.26 -17.96 31.94
C ALA A 122 10.49 -17.25 30.61
N GLU A 123 9.71 -17.62 29.61
CA GLU A 123 9.65 -17.00 28.28
C GLU A 123 8.20 -16.88 27.83
N ASP A 124 7.89 -15.83 27.09
CA ASP A 124 6.61 -15.64 26.41
C ASP A 124 6.84 -15.11 24.98
N GLU A 125 5.97 -15.48 24.04
CA GLU A 125 6.08 -15.08 22.64
C GLU A 125 4.74 -14.73 21.99
N LYS A 126 4.75 -13.75 21.09
CA LYS A 126 3.59 -13.39 20.26
C LYS A 126 4.02 -13.03 18.85
N THR A 127 3.15 -13.36 17.88
CA THR A 127 3.39 -13.12 16.45
C THR A 127 2.31 -12.21 15.86
N ARG A 128 2.71 -11.29 14.98
CA ARG A 128 1.81 -10.48 14.15
C ARG A 128 2.33 -10.37 12.71
N PRO A 129 1.46 -10.42 11.70
CA PRO A 129 1.84 -10.15 10.32
C PRO A 129 2.00 -8.64 10.09
N MET A 130 2.78 -8.29 9.07
CA MET A 130 2.87 -6.96 8.49
C MET A 130 2.95 -7.06 6.97
N THR A 131 2.12 -6.30 6.27
CA THR A 131 2.17 -6.19 4.81
C THR A 131 2.58 -4.79 4.39
N ILE A 132 3.65 -4.67 3.61
CA ILE A 132 4.01 -3.43 2.91
C ILE A 132 3.70 -3.64 1.43
N PHE A 133 2.63 -3.02 0.95
CA PHE A 133 2.16 -3.18 -0.42
C PHE A 133 2.56 -2.01 -1.30
N VAL A 134 2.61 -2.25 -2.60
CA VAL A 134 2.78 -1.20 -3.61
C VAL A 134 1.62 -1.30 -4.59
N PRO A 135 0.88 -0.19 -4.81
CA PRO A 135 -0.20 -0.16 -5.78
C PRO A 135 0.34 -0.28 -7.20
N GLU A 136 -0.58 -0.50 -8.13
CA GLU A 136 -0.31 -0.51 -9.55
C GLU A 136 0.25 0.84 -10.05
N THR A 137 1.26 0.79 -10.91
CA THR A 137 1.75 1.98 -11.63
C THR A 137 0.95 2.24 -12.89
N LYS A 138 0.33 1.18 -13.44
CA LYS A 138 -0.51 1.24 -14.64
C LYS A 138 -1.67 0.28 -14.47
N PHE A 139 -2.86 0.71 -14.90
CA PHE A 139 -4.07 -0.10 -14.94
C PHE A 139 -4.79 0.18 -16.26
N ASP A 140 -4.76 -0.79 -17.17
CA ASP A 140 -5.39 -0.69 -18.48
C ASP A 140 -6.52 -1.71 -18.66
N MET A 141 -7.48 -1.30 -19.49
CA MET A 141 -8.56 -2.15 -19.95
C MET A 141 -8.80 -1.84 -21.42
N ILE A 142 -8.81 -2.87 -22.25
CA ILE A 142 -8.93 -2.80 -23.70
C ILE A 142 -10.09 -3.71 -24.11
N GLN A 143 -10.95 -3.18 -24.97
CA GLN A 143 -12.05 -3.92 -25.59
C GLN A 143 -11.74 -4.09 -27.07
N ASP A 144 -11.27 -5.27 -27.46
CA ASP A 144 -10.79 -5.57 -28.81
C ASP A 144 -11.81 -6.42 -29.57
N ARG A 145 -12.41 -5.87 -30.63
CA ARG A 145 -13.34 -6.60 -31.50
C ARG A 145 -12.52 -7.49 -32.44
N LEU A 146 -12.54 -8.80 -32.18
CA LEU A 146 -11.82 -9.76 -33.01
C LEU A 146 -12.50 -9.92 -34.38
N ASP A 147 -13.84 -9.92 -34.38
CA ASP A 147 -14.72 -9.90 -35.54
C ASP A 147 -16.12 -9.40 -35.13
N ASP A 148 -17.12 -9.54 -36.01
CA ASP A 148 -18.51 -9.14 -35.73
C ASP A 148 -19.21 -9.97 -34.64
N LYS A 149 -18.64 -11.11 -34.25
CA LYS A 149 -19.23 -12.08 -33.31
C LYS A 149 -18.55 -12.08 -31.96
N TYR A 150 -17.25 -11.80 -31.90
CA TYR A 150 -16.43 -11.98 -30.70
C TYR A 150 -15.75 -10.69 -30.24
N LEU A 151 -15.83 -10.45 -28.93
CA LEU A 151 -15.13 -9.39 -28.22
C LEU A 151 -14.10 -10.00 -27.30
N ASN A 152 -12.86 -9.53 -27.37
CA ASN A 152 -11.79 -9.84 -26.43
C ASN A 152 -11.62 -8.67 -25.46
N ILE A 153 -11.94 -8.90 -24.19
CA ILE A 153 -11.76 -7.93 -23.13
C ILE A 153 -10.45 -8.26 -22.44
N ILE A 154 -9.49 -7.34 -22.48
CA ILE A 154 -8.17 -7.48 -21.89
C ILE A 154 -8.05 -6.47 -20.76
N CYS A 155 -7.62 -6.93 -19.60
CA CYS A 155 -7.32 -6.11 -18.44
C CYS A 155 -5.88 -6.38 -18.01
N SER A 156 -5.10 -5.32 -17.75
CA SER A 156 -3.72 -5.46 -17.33
C SER A 156 -3.33 -4.45 -16.26
N VAL A 157 -2.52 -4.90 -15.30
CA VAL A 157 -1.93 -4.08 -14.24
C VAL A 157 -0.43 -4.31 -14.16
N GLU A 158 0.32 -3.28 -13.82
CA GLU A 158 1.78 -3.30 -13.74
C GLU A 158 2.26 -2.77 -12.38
N GLY A 159 3.41 -3.26 -11.89
CA GLY A 159 4.10 -2.69 -10.74
C GLY A 159 3.57 -3.08 -9.35
N VAL A 160 2.62 -4.00 -9.26
CA VAL A 160 1.89 -4.33 -8.02
C VAL A 160 2.68 -5.25 -7.11
N TYR A 161 2.61 -5.06 -5.79
CA TYR A 161 3.10 -6.03 -4.81
C TYR A 161 2.26 -5.96 -3.53
N PRO A 162 1.96 -7.07 -2.83
CA PRO A 162 2.11 -8.48 -3.21
C PRO A 162 1.26 -8.87 -4.44
N LYS A 163 1.19 -10.18 -4.74
CA LYS A 163 0.48 -10.73 -5.91
C LYS A 163 -0.97 -10.21 -6.00
N PRO A 164 -1.36 -9.57 -7.12
CA PRO A 164 -2.75 -9.15 -7.35
C PRO A 164 -3.62 -10.28 -7.92
N GLU A 165 -4.92 -10.10 -7.78
CA GLU A 165 -5.98 -10.89 -8.40
C GLU A 165 -6.82 -9.96 -9.28
N LEU A 166 -7.13 -10.41 -10.50
CA LEU A 166 -7.91 -9.66 -11.48
C LEU A 166 -9.20 -10.42 -11.84
N VAL A 167 -10.32 -9.71 -11.86
CA VAL A 167 -11.63 -10.24 -12.28
C VAL A 167 -12.26 -9.30 -13.29
N ILE A 168 -12.69 -9.84 -14.43
CA ILE A 168 -13.45 -9.09 -15.43
C ILE A 168 -14.93 -9.39 -15.25
N LEU A 169 -15.76 -8.35 -15.23
CA LEU A 169 -17.21 -8.46 -15.17
C LEU A 169 -17.87 -7.72 -16.34
N ALA A 170 -18.99 -8.25 -16.82
CA ALA A 170 -19.93 -7.53 -17.67
C ALA A 170 -21.21 -7.26 -16.86
N GLY A 171 -21.44 -5.99 -16.52
CA GLY A 171 -22.34 -5.58 -15.46
C GLY A 171 -21.93 -6.24 -14.14
N ASN A 172 -22.82 -7.04 -13.55
CA ASN A 172 -22.55 -7.76 -12.30
C ASN A 172 -22.17 -9.24 -12.52
N ARG A 173 -21.89 -9.66 -13.76
CA ARG A 173 -21.58 -11.07 -14.08
C ARG A 173 -20.08 -11.25 -14.32
N PRO A 174 -19.38 -12.06 -13.52
CA PRO A 174 -17.99 -12.38 -13.79
C PRO A 174 -17.87 -13.19 -15.09
N LEU A 175 -16.86 -12.87 -15.88
CA LEU A 175 -16.57 -13.55 -17.13
C LEU A 175 -15.54 -14.67 -16.92
N ASN A 176 -15.63 -15.72 -17.75
CA ASN A 176 -14.60 -16.75 -17.79
C ASN A 176 -13.35 -16.19 -18.45
N ALA A 177 -12.39 -15.77 -17.64
CA ALA A 177 -11.16 -15.14 -18.09
C ALA A 177 -9.95 -16.05 -17.87
N LYS A 178 -8.95 -15.90 -18.75
CA LYS A 178 -7.63 -16.52 -18.58
C LYS A 178 -6.68 -15.46 -18.07
N SER A 179 -5.93 -15.79 -17.03
CA SER A 179 -4.97 -14.88 -16.40
C SER A 179 -3.54 -15.37 -16.63
N SER A 180 -2.64 -14.43 -16.87
CA SER A 180 -1.21 -14.62 -16.92
C SER A 180 -0.55 -13.61 -15.98
N ILE A 181 0.52 -14.02 -15.31
CA ILE A 181 1.23 -13.16 -14.37
C ILE A 181 2.72 -13.28 -14.59
N LYS A 182 3.41 -12.15 -14.54
CA LYS A 182 4.87 -12.04 -14.64
C LYS A 182 5.39 -11.26 -13.47
N VAL A 183 6.64 -11.54 -13.08
CA VAL A 183 7.36 -10.76 -12.08
C VAL A 183 8.47 -9.99 -12.79
N ILE A 184 8.46 -8.67 -12.65
CA ILE A 184 9.45 -7.75 -13.23
C ILE A 184 10.00 -6.94 -12.07
N GLU A 185 11.30 -7.04 -11.81
CA GLU A 185 11.99 -6.32 -10.72
C GLU A 185 11.29 -6.47 -9.34
N GLY A 186 10.86 -7.69 -9.02
CA GLY A 186 10.18 -7.99 -7.75
C GLY A 186 8.72 -7.54 -7.67
N ARG A 187 8.16 -6.96 -8.74
CA ARG A 187 6.78 -6.50 -8.84
C ARG A 187 5.98 -7.33 -9.83
N TYR A 188 4.68 -7.48 -9.57
CA TYR A 188 3.78 -8.24 -10.41
C TYR A 188 3.21 -7.39 -11.54
N THR A 189 3.24 -7.97 -12.72
CA THR A 189 2.47 -7.54 -13.88
C THR A 189 1.46 -8.65 -14.20
N ALA A 190 0.17 -8.34 -14.10
CA ALA A 190 -0.89 -9.30 -14.35
C ALA A 190 -1.70 -8.88 -15.56
N LEU A 191 -2.04 -9.85 -16.41
CA LEU A 191 -2.89 -9.67 -17.58
C LEU A 191 -3.97 -10.74 -17.56
N THR A 192 -5.21 -10.31 -17.63
CA THR A 192 -6.40 -11.16 -17.67
C THR A 192 -7.20 -10.84 -18.90
N SER A 193 -7.59 -11.87 -19.67
CA SER A 193 -8.35 -11.71 -20.90
C SER A 193 -9.55 -12.64 -20.95
N SER A 194 -10.70 -12.15 -21.43
CA SER A 194 -11.89 -12.96 -21.67
C SER A 194 -12.43 -12.72 -23.08
N VAL A 195 -12.64 -13.80 -23.82
CA VAL A 195 -13.30 -13.75 -25.13
C VAL A 195 -14.75 -14.15 -24.96
N VAL A 196 -15.66 -13.26 -25.36
CA VAL A 196 -17.11 -13.44 -25.23
C VAL A 196 -17.80 -13.22 -26.57
N ARG A 197 -18.97 -13.84 -26.75
CA ARG A 197 -19.82 -13.52 -27.89
C ARG A 197 -20.54 -12.21 -27.67
N ILE A 198 -20.54 -11.35 -28.68
CA ILE A 198 -21.17 -10.03 -28.66
C ILE A 198 -22.70 -10.14 -28.52
N ASP A 199 -23.31 -11.16 -29.12
CA ASP A 199 -24.76 -11.41 -29.05
C ASP A 199 -25.25 -11.80 -27.64
N ALA A 200 -24.37 -12.37 -26.83
CA ALA A 200 -24.64 -12.77 -25.46
C ALA A 200 -24.52 -11.61 -24.45
N LEU A 201 -23.91 -10.49 -24.86
CA LEU A 201 -23.84 -9.26 -24.07
C LEU A 201 -25.08 -8.40 -24.32
N PRO A 202 -25.57 -7.61 -23.34
CA PRO A 202 -26.58 -6.59 -23.59
C PRO A 202 -26.14 -5.56 -24.67
N PRO A 203 -27.07 -4.85 -25.34
CA PRO A 203 -26.73 -3.83 -26.34
C PRO A 203 -25.80 -2.73 -25.81
N THR A 204 -25.94 -2.41 -24.52
CA THR A 204 -25.05 -1.52 -23.79
C THR A 204 -24.78 -2.16 -22.43
N VAL A 205 -23.51 -2.38 -22.10
CA VAL A 205 -23.11 -3.01 -20.85
C VAL A 205 -21.84 -2.38 -20.32
N GLU A 206 -21.78 -2.17 -19.01
CA GLU A 206 -20.56 -1.74 -18.33
C GLU A 206 -19.62 -2.94 -18.22
N ILE A 207 -18.38 -2.77 -18.67
CA ILE A 207 -17.30 -3.72 -18.45
C ILE A 207 -16.48 -3.22 -17.27
N LEU A 208 -16.28 -4.09 -16.29
CA LEU A 208 -15.50 -3.83 -15.09
C LEU A 208 -14.27 -4.72 -15.10
N CYS A 209 -13.13 -4.15 -14.71
CA CYS A 209 -12.00 -4.93 -14.26
C CYS A 209 -11.68 -4.57 -12.82
N ASP A 210 -11.77 -5.55 -11.94
CA ASP A 210 -11.50 -5.45 -10.52
C ASP A 210 -10.10 -6.00 -10.24
N MET A 211 -9.26 -5.21 -9.59
CA MET A 211 -7.99 -5.65 -9.04
C MET A 211 -8.06 -5.67 -7.52
N GLN A 212 -7.66 -6.78 -6.91
CA GLN A 212 -7.47 -6.90 -5.48
C GLN A 212 -6.04 -7.31 -5.15
N VAL A 213 -5.48 -6.77 -4.07
CA VAL A 213 -4.29 -7.30 -3.40
C VAL A 213 -4.74 -7.84 -2.04
N PRO A 214 -5.09 -9.14 -1.93
CA PRO A 214 -5.76 -9.68 -0.74
C PRO A 214 -4.98 -9.48 0.55
N LEU A 215 -3.65 -9.65 0.52
CA LEU A 215 -2.76 -9.49 1.68
C LEU A 215 -2.72 -8.06 2.23
N ALA A 216 -3.14 -7.06 1.44
CA ALA A 216 -3.15 -5.66 1.82
C ALA A 216 -4.58 -5.11 1.98
N ASN A 217 -5.61 -5.93 1.71
CA ASN A 217 -6.99 -5.45 1.56
C ASN A 217 -7.10 -4.22 0.64
N TYR A 218 -6.24 -4.15 -0.39
CA TYR A 218 -6.22 -3.05 -1.34
C TYR A 218 -7.03 -3.44 -2.57
N TYR A 219 -7.80 -2.48 -3.09
CA TYR A 219 -8.74 -2.68 -4.18
C TYR A 219 -8.70 -1.50 -5.15
N SER A 220 -8.70 -1.80 -6.44
CA SER A 220 -8.75 -0.83 -7.52
C SER A 220 -9.67 -1.35 -8.63
N ARG A 221 -10.38 -0.46 -9.33
CA ARG A 221 -11.36 -0.86 -10.36
C ARG A 221 -11.27 0.06 -11.57
N LYS A 222 -11.17 -0.54 -12.76
CA LYS A 222 -11.34 0.15 -14.05
C LYS A 222 -12.71 -0.17 -14.63
N ARG A 223 -13.33 0.81 -15.28
CA ARG A 223 -14.68 0.72 -15.84
C ARG A 223 -14.68 1.32 -17.24
N ASP A 224 -15.47 0.73 -18.12
CA ASP A 224 -15.70 1.22 -19.47
C ASP A 224 -17.05 0.70 -19.98
N ILE A 225 -17.61 1.32 -21.01
CA ILE A 225 -18.91 0.91 -21.56
C ILE A 225 -18.68 0.23 -22.91
N PHE A 226 -19.27 -0.95 -23.07
CA PHE A 226 -19.36 -1.61 -24.36
C PHE A 226 -20.69 -1.26 -25.04
N TYR A 227 -20.61 -0.78 -26.28
CA TYR A 227 -21.76 -0.64 -27.18
C TYR A 227 -21.68 -1.71 -28.27
N ARG A 228 -22.72 -2.54 -28.38
CA ARG A 228 -22.83 -3.54 -29.44
C ARG A 228 -22.90 -2.88 -30.81
N ASP A 229 -23.72 -1.84 -30.90
CA ASP A 229 -23.90 -1.03 -32.09
C ASP A 229 -23.40 0.37 -31.72
N PRO A 230 -22.15 0.74 -32.07
CA PRO A 230 -21.62 2.04 -31.74
C PRO A 230 -22.57 3.11 -32.29
N PRO A 231 -22.90 4.16 -31.51
CA PRO A 231 -23.66 5.27 -32.06
C PRO A 231 -22.90 5.81 -33.27
N LEU A 232 -23.63 6.07 -34.37
CA LEU A 232 -23.08 6.77 -35.52
C LEU A 232 -22.35 8.00 -34.99
N SER A 233 -21.03 8.07 -35.21
CA SER A 233 -20.27 9.28 -34.95
C SER A 233 -21.03 10.43 -35.61
N SER A 234 -21.26 11.53 -34.90
CA SER A 234 -21.84 12.73 -35.49
C SER A 234 -20.84 13.30 -36.50
N THR A 235 -20.80 12.71 -37.69
CA THR A 235 -19.98 13.13 -38.80
C THR A 235 -20.64 14.36 -39.40
N GLU A 236 -19.98 15.50 -39.19
CA GLU A 236 -19.90 16.66 -40.08
C GLU A 236 -21.16 16.98 -40.89
N ILE A 237 -21.89 18.01 -40.43
CA ILE A 237 -22.80 18.76 -41.30
C ILE A 237 -21.99 19.19 -42.53
N PRO A 238 -22.34 18.76 -43.75
CA PRO A 238 -21.68 19.25 -44.95
C PRO A 238 -21.89 20.76 -45.01
N ASN A 239 -20.80 21.51 -45.16
CA ASN A 239 -20.79 22.96 -45.36
C ASN A 239 -21.80 23.34 -46.46
N LEU A 240 -23.03 23.65 -46.07
CA LEU A 240 -23.97 24.33 -46.95
C LEU A 240 -23.49 25.76 -47.00
N LYS A 241 -22.78 26.11 -48.08
CA LYS A 241 -22.48 27.51 -48.41
C LYS A 241 -23.78 28.29 -48.50
N GLN A 242 -24.21 28.90 -47.40
CA GLN A 242 -25.19 29.97 -47.42
C GLN A 242 -24.45 31.24 -47.82
N VAL A 243 -24.45 31.52 -49.12
CA VAL A 243 -24.23 32.88 -49.63
C VAL A 243 -25.46 33.68 -49.23
N ALA A 244 -25.35 34.44 -48.14
CA ALA A 244 -26.25 35.53 -47.84
C ALA A 244 -25.56 36.86 -48.25
N PRO A 245 -26.27 37.81 -48.86
CA PRO A 245 -25.68 39.08 -49.26
C PRO A 245 -25.47 39.97 -48.03
N ASP A 246 -24.22 40.37 -47.81
CA ASP A 246 -23.83 41.30 -46.75
C ASP A 246 -24.23 42.74 -47.16
N SER A 247 -25.14 43.34 -46.39
CA SER A 247 -25.43 44.77 -46.42
C SER A 247 -25.06 45.34 -45.06
N GLY A 248 -23.76 45.57 -44.88
CA GLY A 248 -23.17 46.22 -43.72
C GLY A 248 -22.56 47.57 -44.11
N HIS A 249 -23.07 48.64 -43.50
CA HIS A 249 -22.64 50.02 -43.70
C HIS A 249 -21.16 50.25 -43.32
N HIS A 250 -20.40 50.88 -44.22
CA HIS A 250 -19.08 51.44 -43.95
C HIS A 250 -19.17 52.65 -42.99
N LEU A 251 -18.52 52.55 -41.84
CA LEU A 251 -18.12 53.70 -41.02
C LEU A 251 -16.59 53.81 -41.07
N ALA A 252 -16.11 54.81 -41.82
CA ALA A 252 -14.70 55.14 -41.96
C ALA A 252 -14.15 55.67 -40.62
N SER A 253 -13.14 55.00 -40.07
CA SER A 253 -12.32 55.51 -38.98
C SER A 253 -10.97 55.94 -39.54
N THR A 254 -10.80 57.25 -39.67
CA THR A 254 -9.55 57.88 -40.13
C THR A 254 -8.52 57.93 -39.01
N SER A 255 -7.33 57.43 -39.33
CA SER A 255 -6.10 57.50 -38.56
C SER A 255 -5.59 58.94 -38.41
N ALA A 256 -5.37 59.37 -37.17
CA ALA A 256 -4.55 60.54 -36.85
C ALA A 256 -3.41 60.11 -35.93
N LEU A 257 -2.20 60.16 -36.46
CA LEU A 257 -0.92 60.01 -35.77
C LEU A 257 -0.64 61.28 -34.95
N ILE A 258 -0.29 61.16 -33.67
CA ILE A 258 0.59 62.13 -32.99
C ILE A 258 1.66 61.37 -32.18
N ILE A 259 2.89 61.69 -32.54
CA ILE A 259 4.15 61.33 -31.89
C ILE A 259 4.44 62.39 -30.83
N ALA A 260 4.72 62.00 -29.58
CA ALA A 260 5.50 62.82 -28.66
C ALA A 260 6.18 61.96 -27.58
N SER A 261 7.43 62.29 -27.32
CA SER A 261 8.49 61.47 -26.75
C SER A 261 8.71 61.68 -25.24
N LEU A 262 9.51 60.75 -24.68
CA LEU A 262 10.56 60.93 -23.65
C LEU A 262 10.17 61.07 -22.16
N VAL A 263 10.63 60.05 -21.41
CA VAL A 263 11.48 60.13 -20.20
C VAL A 263 10.86 60.74 -18.93
N ILE A 264 10.73 59.90 -17.90
CA ILE A 264 11.19 60.11 -16.51
C ILE A 264 10.69 58.91 -15.66
N ASN A 265 11.63 58.21 -15.02
CA ASN A 265 11.53 57.40 -13.79
C ASN A 265 12.34 56.08 -13.83
N LEU A 266 13.62 56.21 -14.19
CA LEU A 266 14.68 55.33 -13.69
C LEU A 266 15.56 56.22 -12.82
N LEU A 267 15.20 56.39 -11.55
CA LEU A 267 16.02 56.90 -10.44
C LEU A 267 15.13 57.01 -9.19
N ARG A 268 14.84 55.88 -8.53
CA ARG A 268 14.56 55.80 -7.08
C ARG A 268 14.60 54.34 -6.64
N LEU A 269 15.81 53.79 -6.53
CA LEU A 269 16.09 52.62 -5.68
C LEU A 269 17.60 52.52 -5.42
N GLN A 270 18.16 53.60 -4.87
CA GLN A 270 19.28 53.54 -3.94
C GLN A 270 19.03 54.60 -2.86
N ALA A 271 19.26 54.22 -1.60
CA ALA A 271 19.01 54.94 -0.34
C ALA A 271 17.61 54.78 0.27
N THR A 272 17.41 53.66 0.97
CA THR A 272 17.28 53.59 2.44
C THR A 272 17.54 52.17 2.91
#